data_AF-A0AAV9Q9C0-F1
#
_entry.id   AF-A0AAV9Q9C0-F1
#
_cell.length_a   1.000
_cell.length_b   1.000
_cell.length_c   1.000
_cell.angle_alpha   90.00
_cell.angle_beta   90.00
_cell.angle_gamma   90.00
#
_symmetry.space_group_name_H-M   'P 1'
#
loop_
_entity.id
_entity.type
_entity.pdbx_description
1 polymer ?
#
loop_
_entity_poly.entity_id
_entity_poly.type
_entity_poly.pdbx_seq_one_letter_code
_entity_poly.pdbx_strand_id
1 'polypeptide(L)'
;MAPKRPRHDRPAPVQVPGTAGRRHDSSSTSGYDSDPPALSDPSSDNTSTSIARSSGEKLDWENVPEEPIVPSPSTVWGREHEIGTKRIRTDSENDPTTDTSPSYIRTPLSDLYSPPFYWNLPKSELQLTFGVELEHMFAFSRRPRKGYEFMFDQSQDGLELLSSYDPETHNGKWADVYPTYTEQSSPRRVETDSLNVHERILKHKGLKCRQQIHDTACLDWTLCNDGSVCHPSDGPALPTLLPGKIKENEELDWTLGNHELVSRVLHVPLICSPFSGFKLGASLQEIEKYLTATVGQPSDPWGAFTNPTCGLHVHVACKPEAGNDVALPLPILQHLCYIIVQFEGIISSLHPVGRRSGKSNQGSTGEYIRSNLEGLHKSPHICKRIPNTESAEKKIFAKDMTEVRLAELMSVSYRFWPTQSHQSDRWKFVNFQRFVSTDVKLPHTVEFRQHAGTLDFDTIAHWVHFIASLVRAAERQARRSQPATPGTPKTPNSLARQLEINLKLPFPRMQGKKYKIRCAKLADEFDRLFDLLDFEREVRKYWHNRFVEFNPGEVVSLDPTDYGLTKDSMYKPEECPACQDETRDAE
;
A
#
# COMPACT_ATOMS: atom_id res chain seq x y z
N MET A 1 46.63 -38.03 4.78
CA MET A 1 46.51 -37.06 5.89
C MET A 1 46.38 -35.66 5.28
N ALA A 2 45.20 -35.05 5.34
CA ALA A 2 44.96 -33.72 4.78
C ALA A 2 45.29 -32.62 5.81
N PRO A 3 45.86 -31.46 5.39
CA PRO A 3 46.31 -30.43 6.31
C PRO A 3 45.12 -29.62 6.87
N LYS A 4 45.14 -29.38 8.19
CA LYS A 4 44.18 -28.50 8.87
C LYS A 4 44.39 -27.05 8.43
N ARG A 5 43.31 -26.38 8.02
CA ARG A 5 43.30 -24.93 7.72
C ARG A 5 43.47 -24.11 9.01
N PRO A 6 44.15 -22.96 8.95
CA PRO A 6 44.35 -22.09 10.10
C PRO A 6 43.05 -21.37 10.47
N ARG A 7 42.79 -21.24 11.78
CA ARG A 7 41.71 -20.42 12.34
C ARG A 7 42.08 -18.95 12.12
N HIS A 8 41.18 -18.20 11.50
CA HIS A 8 41.25 -16.74 11.49
C HIS A 8 40.74 -16.22 12.84
N ASP A 9 41.59 -15.45 13.53
CA ASP A 9 41.23 -14.73 14.74
C ASP A 9 40.20 -13.63 14.41
N ARG A 10 39.12 -13.59 15.20
CA ARG A 10 38.10 -12.55 15.11
C ARG A 10 38.65 -11.24 15.69
N PRO A 11 38.36 -10.08 15.09
CA PRO A 11 38.67 -8.79 15.69
C PRO A 11 37.82 -8.56 16.95
N ALA A 12 38.42 -7.91 17.95
CA ALA A 12 37.81 -7.58 19.23
C ALA A 12 36.63 -6.58 19.07
N PRO A 13 35.61 -6.63 19.94
CA PRO A 13 34.48 -5.73 19.87
C PRO A 13 34.88 -4.28 20.18
N VAL A 14 34.36 -3.36 19.38
CA VAL A 14 34.48 -1.91 19.55
C VAL A 14 33.67 -1.49 20.77
N GLN A 15 34.31 -0.86 21.76
CA GLN A 15 33.63 -0.25 22.91
C GLN A 15 32.91 1.04 22.48
N VAL A 16 31.62 1.11 22.74
CA VAL A 16 30.81 2.33 22.59
C VAL A 16 30.86 3.12 23.92
N PRO A 17 31.14 4.44 23.91
CA PRO A 17 31.15 5.25 25.12
C PRO A 17 29.75 5.39 25.72
N GLY A 18 29.64 5.17 27.04
CA GLY A 18 28.39 5.17 27.79
C GLY A 18 27.74 6.54 27.93
N THR A 19 26.41 6.56 27.82
CA THR A 19 25.56 7.69 28.20
C THR A 19 25.39 7.73 29.72
N ALA A 20 25.78 8.85 30.31
CA ALA A 20 25.65 9.12 31.73
C ALA A 20 24.17 9.25 32.13
N GLY A 21 23.78 8.50 33.16
CA GLY A 21 22.45 8.53 33.74
C GLY A 21 22.15 9.85 34.46
N ARG A 22 21.00 10.45 34.14
CA ARG A 22 20.37 11.49 34.96
C ARG A 22 19.37 10.85 35.92
N ARG A 23 19.61 11.07 37.22
CA ARG A 23 18.65 10.80 38.30
C ARG A 23 17.51 11.82 38.20
N HIS A 24 16.27 11.35 38.28
CA HIS A 24 15.11 12.19 38.53
C HIS A 24 14.77 12.10 40.02
N ASP A 25 14.94 13.24 40.71
CA ASP A 25 14.40 13.46 42.05
C ASP A 25 12.92 13.84 41.96
N SER A 26 12.16 13.30 42.90
CA SER A 26 10.73 13.43 43.10
C SER A 26 10.39 14.54 44.10
N SER A 27 9.66 15.56 43.66
CA SER A 27 8.78 16.48 44.44
C SER A 27 8.39 17.60 43.46
N SER A 28 7.18 18.16 43.36
CA SER A 28 6.13 18.39 44.34
C SER A 28 4.85 18.79 43.59
N THR A 29 3.73 18.38 44.14
CA THR A 29 2.36 18.83 43.86
C THR A 29 2.15 20.33 44.05
N SER A 30 1.52 20.98 43.07
CA SER A 30 0.62 22.13 43.31
C SER A 30 -0.36 22.24 42.15
N GLY A 31 -1.64 22.09 42.44
CA GLY A 31 -2.72 22.12 41.46
C GLY A 31 -3.03 23.52 40.95
N TYR A 32 -3.52 23.55 39.71
CA TYR A 32 -4.41 24.58 39.21
C TYR A 32 -5.47 23.89 38.37
N ASP A 33 -6.70 23.95 38.85
CA ASP A 33 -7.92 23.70 38.07
C ASP A 33 -7.97 24.70 36.92
N SER A 34 -8.14 24.20 35.70
CA SER A 34 -8.54 24.99 34.55
C SER A 34 -9.39 24.09 33.66
N ASP A 35 -10.65 24.49 33.48
CA ASP A 35 -11.67 23.81 32.70
C ASP A 35 -11.18 23.46 31.28
N PRO A 36 -11.53 22.28 30.74
CA PRO A 36 -11.19 21.93 29.36
C PRO A 36 -12.02 22.76 28.36
N PRO A 37 -11.42 23.33 27.30
CA PRO A 37 -12.18 23.92 26.22
C PRO A 37 -12.87 22.83 25.40
N ALA A 38 -14.12 23.13 25.01
CA ALA A 38 -14.95 22.28 24.18
C ALA A 38 -14.24 21.88 22.89
N LEU A 39 -14.12 20.57 22.67
CA LEU A 39 -13.67 19.97 21.41
C LEU A 39 -14.72 20.24 20.34
N SER A 40 -14.39 21.09 19.38
CA SER A 40 -15.14 21.24 18.13
C SER A 40 -14.81 20.10 17.18
N ASP A 41 -15.84 19.34 16.81
CA ASP A 41 -15.87 18.32 15.77
C ASP A 41 -15.35 18.84 14.41
N PRO A 42 -14.34 18.21 13.78
CA PRO A 42 -14.07 18.40 12.37
C PRO A 42 -14.75 17.28 11.56
N SER A 43 -16.06 17.44 11.30
CA SER A 43 -16.71 16.68 10.22
C SER A 43 -16.37 17.35 8.88
N SER A 44 -15.52 16.72 8.08
CA SER A 44 -15.38 17.02 6.66
C SER A 44 -15.36 15.70 5.88
N ASP A 45 -16.53 15.12 5.72
CA ASP A 45 -16.79 14.05 4.76
C ASP A 45 -16.69 14.61 3.34
N ASN A 46 -15.57 14.37 2.67
CA ASN A 46 -15.52 14.38 1.20
C ASN A 46 -16.06 13.04 0.70
N THR A 47 -17.39 12.89 0.71
CA THR A 47 -18.11 11.88 -0.08
C THR A 47 -18.79 12.58 -1.26
N SER A 48 -18.14 12.55 -2.42
CA SER A 48 -18.76 12.96 -3.68
C SER A 48 -19.79 11.93 -4.11
N THR A 49 -21.00 12.01 -3.57
CA THR A 49 -22.19 11.36 -4.13
C THR A 49 -22.81 12.29 -5.17
N SER A 50 -22.45 12.12 -6.44
CA SER A 50 -23.11 12.82 -7.54
C SER A 50 -24.39 12.08 -7.98
N ILE A 51 -25.54 12.49 -7.46
CA ILE A 51 -26.84 12.23 -8.09
C ILE A 51 -27.11 13.38 -9.06
N ALA A 52 -26.84 13.17 -10.35
CA ALA A 52 -27.21 14.13 -11.38
C ALA A 52 -28.68 13.91 -11.80
N ARG A 53 -29.55 14.86 -11.43
CA ARG A 53 -30.83 15.07 -12.10
C ARG A 53 -30.55 15.86 -13.38
N SER A 54 -30.76 15.24 -14.54
CA SER A 54 -30.64 15.87 -15.85
C SER A 54 -31.86 16.77 -16.13
N SER A 55 -31.65 18.09 -16.14
CA SER A 55 -32.50 19.01 -16.90
C SER A 55 -31.92 19.12 -18.31
N GLY A 56 -32.74 18.77 -19.30
CA GLY A 56 -32.31 18.64 -20.69
C GLY A 56 -31.99 19.96 -21.37
N GLU A 57 -30.88 19.94 -22.10
CA GLU A 57 -30.66 20.81 -23.25
C GLU A 57 -30.40 19.90 -24.47
N LYS A 58 -31.21 20.10 -25.51
CA LYS A 58 -31.06 19.46 -26.82
C LYS A 58 -29.88 20.09 -27.53
N LEU A 59 -28.91 19.27 -27.91
CA LEU A 59 -27.89 19.62 -28.90
C LEU A 59 -28.13 18.76 -30.14
N ASP A 60 -28.48 19.43 -31.23
CA ASP A 60 -28.69 18.85 -32.56
C ASP A 60 -27.36 18.36 -33.14
N TRP A 61 -27.29 17.07 -33.43
CA TRP A 61 -26.22 16.41 -34.17
C TRP A 61 -26.80 15.79 -35.45
N GLU A 62 -27.09 16.61 -36.45
CA GLU A 62 -27.27 16.13 -37.81
C GLU A 62 -25.95 16.30 -38.59
N ASN A 63 -25.55 15.24 -39.29
CA ASN A 63 -24.42 15.09 -40.22
C ASN A 63 -23.15 14.42 -39.68
N VAL A 64 -23.19 13.09 -39.54
CA VAL A 64 -22.04 12.21 -39.77
C VAL A 64 -22.51 11.06 -40.68
N PRO A 65 -21.81 10.73 -41.78
CA PRO A 65 -22.23 9.68 -42.69
C PRO A 65 -21.98 8.28 -42.09
N GLU A 66 -23.00 7.42 -42.16
CA GLU A 66 -22.96 6.02 -41.74
C GLU A 66 -22.10 5.19 -42.72
N GLU A 67 -21.02 4.58 -42.23
CA GLU A 67 -20.41 3.40 -42.85
C GLU A 67 -20.86 2.13 -42.13
N PRO A 68 -21.18 1.03 -42.85
CA PRO A 68 -21.72 -0.18 -42.24
C PRO A 68 -20.63 -0.98 -41.52
N ILE A 69 -20.74 -1.07 -40.20
CA ILE A 69 -19.95 -1.97 -39.37
C ILE A 69 -20.40 -3.41 -39.64
N VAL A 70 -19.49 -4.21 -40.20
CA VAL A 70 -19.62 -5.67 -40.35
C VAL A 70 -19.26 -6.32 -39.01
N PRO A 71 -20.17 -7.05 -38.33
CA PRO A 71 -19.81 -7.80 -37.13
C PRO A 71 -19.00 -9.07 -37.50
N SER A 72 -17.85 -9.23 -36.88
CA SER A 72 -17.03 -10.45 -36.97
C SER A 72 -17.65 -11.60 -36.16
N PRO A 73 -17.74 -12.83 -36.69
CA PRO A 73 -18.38 -13.96 -36.03
C PRO A 73 -17.36 -14.75 -35.18
N SER A 74 -17.30 -14.46 -33.89
CA SER A 74 -16.73 -15.39 -32.91
C SER A 74 -17.32 -15.14 -31.53
N THR A 75 -18.41 -15.83 -31.21
CA THR A 75 -18.68 -16.58 -29.96
C THR A 75 -20.14 -17.04 -30.02
N VAL A 76 -20.38 -18.15 -30.74
CA VAL A 76 -21.62 -18.92 -30.64
C VAL A 76 -21.31 -20.11 -29.75
N TRP A 77 -21.69 -20.03 -28.48
CA TRP A 77 -22.08 -21.18 -27.65
C TRP A 77 -23.12 -20.70 -26.65
N GLY A 78 -24.39 -20.87 -27.03
CA GLY A 78 -25.53 -20.66 -26.16
C GLY A 78 -25.70 -21.81 -25.17
N ARG A 79 -26.08 -21.45 -23.94
CA ARG A 79 -27.19 -22.08 -23.21
C ARG A 79 -27.74 -21.08 -22.22
N GLU A 80 -28.91 -20.57 -22.57
CA GLU A 80 -29.74 -19.69 -21.77
C GLU A 80 -30.28 -20.47 -20.54
N HIS A 81 -30.03 -19.94 -19.35
CA HIS A 81 -30.92 -20.13 -18.21
C HIS A 81 -31.54 -18.77 -17.92
N GLU A 82 -32.73 -18.55 -18.46
CA GLU A 82 -33.57 -17.40 -18.12
C GLU A 82 -33.95 -17.48 -16.63
N ILE A 83 -33.43 -16.55 -15.83
CA ILE A 83 -33.95 -16.28 -14.48
C ILE A 83 -35.06 -15.23 -14.66
N GLY A 84 -36.31 -15.70 -14.71
CA GLY A 84 -37.48 -14.85 -14.78
C GLY A 84 -37.69 -14.06 -13.49
N THR A 85 -37.54 -12.74 -13.56
CA THR A 85 -37.97 -11.81 -12.51
C THR A 85 -39.48 -11.62 -12.57
N LYS A 86 -40.22 -12.30 -11.68
CA LYS A 86 -41.66 -12.05 -11.49
C LYS A 86 -41.90 -10.96 -10.45
N ARG A 87 -42.63 -9.93 -10.88
CA ARG A 87 -43.28 -8.89 -10.07
C ARG A 87 -44.17 -9.50 -8.98
N ILE A 88 -44.06 -8.96 -7.78
CA ILE A 88 -44.96 -9.21 -6.65
C ILE A 88 -46.31 -8.53 -6.94
N ARG A 89 -47.37 -9.33 -6.90
CA ARG A 89 -48.76 -8.87 -6.73
C ARG A 89 -49.29 -9.57 -5.49
N THR A 90 -49.76 -8.78 -4.54
CA THR A 90 -50.58 -9.21 -3.40
C THR A 90 -51.85 -9.87 -3.93
N ASP A 91 -52.19 -11.04 -3.42
CA ASP A 91 -53.49 -11.33 -2.83
C ASP A 91 -53.51 -12.73 -2.18
N SER A 92 -54.36 -12.82 -1.17
CA SER A 92 -54.59 -13.86 -0.19
C SER A 92 -55.25 -15.13 -0.75
N GLU A 93 -54.86 -16.33 -0.30
CA GLU A 93 -55.69 -17.32 0.43
C GLU A 93 -55.01 -18.71 0.56
N ASN A 94 -55.17 -19.27 1.76
CA ASN A 94 -54.91 -20.62 2.28
C ASN A 94 -54.56 -21.79 1.31
N ASP A 95 -53.45 -22.51 1.59
CA ASP A 95 -53.40 -23.99 1.59
C ASP A 95 -52.07 -24.54 2.22
N PRO A 96 -51.96 -25.84 2.56
CA PRO A 96 -51.28 -26.29 3.77
C PRO A 96 -49.82 -26.72 3.55
N THR A 97 -49.07 -26.57 4.63
CA THR A 97 -47.69 -26.98 4.87
C THR A 97 -47.39 -28.40 4.41
N THR A 98 -46.68 -28.53 3.28
CA THR A 98 -45.81 -29.68 3.01
C THR A 98 -44.37 -29.21 3.07
N ASP A 99 -43.73 -29.61 4.17
CA ASP A 99 -42.32 -29.44 4.49
C ASP A 99 -41.46 -30.12 3.42
N THR A 100 -41.23 -29.40 2.32
CA THR A 100 -40.24 -29.75 1.31
C THR A 100 -38.99 -28.97 1.63
N SER A 101 -38.28 -29.43 2.67
CA SER A 101 -36.87 -29.12 2.83
C SER A 101 -36.21 -29.29 1.46
N PRO A 102 -35.63 -28.23 0.86
CA PRO A 102 -35.00 -28.34 -0.44
C PRO A 102 -33.86 -29.35 -0.27
N SER A 103 -34.07 -30.54 -0.83
CA SER A 103 -33.06 -31.57 -0.96
C SER A 103 -31.88 -30.87 -1.64
N TYR A 104 -30.82 -30.57 -0.88
CA TYR A 104 -29.53 -30.14 -1.39
C TYR A 104 -29.09 -31.21 -2.38
N ILE A 105 -29.39 -30.96 -3.65
CA ILE A 105 -28.99 -31.78 -4.78
C ILE A 105 -27.51 -32.04 -4.60
N ARG A 106 -27.16 -33.32 -4.42
CA ARG A 106 -25.79 -33.79 -4.21
C ARG A 106 -24.90 -33.15 -5.27
N THR A 107 -24.13 -32.14 -4.89
CA THR A 107 -23.07 -31.61 -5.75
C THR A 107 -22.20 -32.81 -6.14
N PRO A 108 -22.06 -33.12 -7.44
CA PRO A 108 -21.30 -34.29 -7.87
C PRO A 108 -19.93 -34.32 -7.20
N LEU A 109 -19.44 -35.48 -6.78
CA LEU A 109 -18.15 -35.55 -6.07
C LEU A 109 -17.02 -34.93 -6.92
N SER A 110 -17.10 -35.06 -8.24
CA SER A 110 -16.19 -34.45 -9.22
C SER A 110 -16.08 -32.92 -9.09
N ASP A 111 -17.16 -32.26 -8.71
CA ASP A 111 -17.25 -30.81 -8.60
C ASP A 111 -16.56 -30.24 -7.36
N LEU A 112 -16.27 -31.08 -6.36
CA LEU A 112 -15.53 -30.70 -5.16
C LEU A 112 -14.00 -30.77 -5.36
N TYR A 113 -13.56 -31.55 -6.34
CA TYR A 113 -12.15 -31.83 -6.62
C TYR A 113 -11.62 -31.15 -7.87
N SER A 114 -12.51 -30.77 -8.80
CA SER A 114 -12.12 -30.07 -10.02
C SER A 114 -11.83 -28.59 -9.74
N PRO A 115 -10.86 -27.99 -10.44
CA PRO A 115 -10.71 -26.55 -10.45
C PRO A 115 -12.04 -25.87 -10.84
N PRO A 116 -12.38 -24.72 -10.24
CA PRO A 116 -13.51 -23.92 -10.68
C PRO A 116 -13.37 -23.53 -12.17
N PHE A 117 -14.49 -23.27 -12.84
CA PHE A 117 -14.50 -22.94 -14.28
C PHE A 117 -13.65 -21.71 -14.63
N TYR A 118 -13.50 -20.78 -13.69
CA TYR A 118 -12.68 -19.57 -13.84
C TYR A 118 -11.17 -19.84 -13.72
N TRP A 119 -10.74 -21.07 -13.42
CA TRP A 119 -9.34 -21.44 -13.24
C TRP A 119 -8.61 -21.65 -14.58
N ASN A 120 -8.73 -20.68 -15.50
CA ASN A 120 -8.09 -20.68 -16.79
C ASN A 120 -7.08 -19.52 -16.85
N LEU A 121 -5.80 -19.85 -16.66
CA LEU A 121 -4.73 -18.86 -16.76
C LEU A 121 -4.19 -18.76 -18.20
N PRO A 122 -3.81 -17.56 -18.66
CA PRO A 122 -3.07 -17.39 -19.91
C PRO A 122 -1.84 -18.29 -19.93
N LYS A 123 -1.46 -18.84 -21.09
CA LYS A 123 -0.29 -19.72 -21.19
C LYS A 123 1.03 -18.98 -20.98
N SER A 124 1.11 -17.73 -21.45
CA SER A 124 2.27 -16.86 -21.27
C SER A 124 2.29 -16.27 -19.85
N GLU A 125 3.49 -15.93 -19.39
CA GLU A 125 3.66 -15.11 -18.18
C GLU A 125 2.98 -13.75 -18.36
N LEU A 126 2.42 -13.22 -17.28
CA LEU A 126 1.83 -11.90 -17.30
C LEU A 126 2.91 -10.84 -17.55
N GLN A 127 2.60 -9.85 -18.38
CA GLN A 127 3.37 -8.62 -18.40
C GLN A 127 2.81 -7.74 -17.29
N LEU A 128 3.58 -7.51 -16.23
CA LEU A 128 3.14 -6.66 -15.12
C LEU A 128 3.56 -5.22 -15.35
N THR A 129 2.73 -4.31 -14.87
CA THR A 129 3.02 -2.89 -14.73
C THR A 129 2.90 -2.49 -13.27
N PHE A 130 3.47 -1.35 -12.92
CA PHE A 130 3.32 -0.77 -11.61
C PHE A 130 3.20 0.76 -11.67
N GLY A 131 2.69 1.35 -10.60
CA GLY A 131 2.74 2.78 -10.32
C GLY A 131 3.20 3.01 -8.88
N VAL A 132 3.75 4.19 -8.59
CA VAL A 132 4.10 4.60 -7.23
C VAL A 132 3.37 5.89 -6.86
N GLU A 133 2.91 5.97 -5.62
CA GLU A 133 2.41 7.20 -5.00
C GLU A 133 3.42 7.60 -3.91
N LEU A 134 4.03 8.79 -4.04
CA LEU A 134 5.09 9.31 -3.19
C LEU A 134 4.59 10.48 -2.35
N GLU A 135 4.18 10.21 -1.12
CA GLU A 135 3.78 11.23 -0.16
C GLU A 135 5.01 11.91 0.44
N HIS A 136 5.06 13.24 0.44
CA HIS A 136 6.17 14.01 0.97
C HIS A 136 5.76 15.44 1.36
N MET A 137 6.57 16.04 2.23
CA MET A 137 6.56 17.47 2.48
C MET A 137 7.43 18.15 1.42
N PHE A 138 6.90 19.18 0.78
CA PHE A 138 7.64 20.00 -0.17
C PHE A 138 7.82 21.41 0.40
N ALA A 139 9.07 21.89 0.41
CA ALA A 139 9.41 23.20 0.92
C ALA A 139 10.06 24.03 -0.18
N PHE A 140 9.75 25.33 -0.22
CA PHE A 140 10.43 26.26 -1.11
C PHE A 140 10.55 27.65 -0.50
N SER A 141 11.61 28.36 -0.88
CA SER A 141 11.81 29.76 -0.48
C SER A 141 10.91 30.67 -1.29
N ARG A 142 10.17 31.56 -0.62
CA ARG A 142 9.39 32.64 -1.23
C ARG A 142 10.24 33.78 -1.77
N ARG A 143 11.54 33.80 -1.47
CA ARG A 143 12.49 34.81 -1.94
C ARG A 143 13.28 34.25 -3.13
N PRO A 144 12.88 34.54 -4.38
CA PRO A 144 13.62 34.08 -5.55
C PRO A 144 15.06 34.57 -5.49
N ARG A 145 16.01 33.62 -5.57
CA ARG A 145 17.42 33.94 -5.83
C ARG A 145 17.59 34.13 -7.34
N LYS A 146 18.58 34.93 -7.76
CA LYS A 146 18.92 35.11 -9.17
C LYS A 146 19.11 33.75 -9.87
N GLY A 147 18.40 33.53 -10.97
CA GLY A 147 18.40 32.27 -11.72
C GLY A 147 17.28 31.28 -11.34
N TYR A 148 16.46 31.59 -10.35
CA TYR A 148 15.32 30.77 -9.90
C TYR A 148 13.96 31.45 -10.12
N GLU A 149 13.92 32.49 -10.96
CA GLU A 149 12.72 33.25 -11.28
C GLU A 149 11.64 32.35 -11.92
N PHE A 150 12.05 31.27 -12.60
CA PHE A 150 11.15 30.29 -13.23
C PHE A 150 10.22 29.56 -12.24
N MET A 151 10.50 29.58 -10.95
CA MET A 151 9.63 28.99 -9.92
C MET A 151 8.31 29.77 -9.79
N PHE A 152 8.34 31.06 -10.10
CA PHE A 152 7.21 31.96 -9.90
C PHE A 152 6.55 32.31 -11.24
N ASP A 153 5.28 32.70 -11.18
CA ASP A 153 4.55 33.07 -12.38
C ASP A 153 5.00 34.45 -12.87
N GLN A 154 4.88 34.70 -14.17
CA GLN A 154 4.98 36.05 -14.73
C GLN A 154 3.65 36.80 -14.65
N SER A 155 2.59 36.19 -14.10
CA SER A 155 1.36 36.91 -13.80
C SER A 155 1.62 38.05 -12.82
N GLN A 156 0.71 39.03 -12.80
CA GLN A 156 0.88 40.29 -12.05
C GLN A 156 1.19 40.05 -10.56
N ASP A 157 0.61 39.00 -9.96
CA ASP A 157 0.87 38.56 -8.58
C ASP A 157 2.31 38.05 -8.38
N GLY A 158 2.86 37.30 -9.34
CA GLY A 158 4.25 36.84 -9.31
C GLY A 158 5.24 37.94 -9.63
N LEU A 159 4.85 38.89 -10.49
CA LEU A 159 5.60 40.11 -10.76
C LEU A 159 5.61 41.07 -9.56
N GLU A 160 4.56 41.17 -8.74
CA GLU A 160 4.58 41.95 -7.51
C GLU A 160 5.62 41.40 -6.52
N LEU A 161 5.65 40.07 -6.34
CA LEU A 161 6.69 39.38 -5.56
C LEU A 161 8.10 39.65 -6.11
N LEU A 162 8.28 39.56 -7.43
CA LEU A 162 9.58 39.82 -8.08
C LEU A 162 9.96 41.31 -8.11
N SER A 163 9.00 42.24 -8.17
CA SER A 163 9.26 43.69 -8.28
C SER A 163 9.60 44.33 -6.93
N SER A 164 9.23 43.68 -5.83
CA SER A 164 9.73 44.03 -4.49
C SER A 164 11.23 43.75 -4.30
N TYR A 165 11.86 43.05 -5.25
CA TYR A 165 13.30 42.80 -5.27
C TYR A 165 14.03 43.93 -6.01
N ASP A 166 14.64 44.85 -5.25
CA ASP A 166 15.59 45.82 -5.81
C ASP A 166 17.03 45.33 -5.59
N PRO A 167 17.72 44.85 -6.65
CA PRO A 167 19.08 44.35 -6.55
C PRO A 167 20.13 45.45 -6.33
N GLU A 168 19.82 46.73 -6.53
CA GLU A 168 20.81 47.82 -6.48
C GLU A 168 20.86 48.56 -5.12
N THR A 169 19.83 48.48 -4.29
CA THR A 169 19.77 49.22 -3.01
C THR A 169 20.09 48.40 -1.76
N HIS A 170 20.31 47.09 -1.87
CA HIS A 170 20.28 46.20 -0.71
C HIS A 170 21.67 45.76 -0.22
N ASN A 171 22.19 46.48 0.79
CA ASN A 171 23.31 46.06 1.66
C ASN A 171 22.94 44.86 2.58
N GLY A 172 22.22 43.86 2.06
CA GLY A 172 21.83 42.67 2.82
C GLY A 172 20.70 42.87 3.84
N LYS A 173 20.02 44.02 3.86
CA LYS A 173 18.77 44.22 4.61
C LYS A 173 17.62 44.45 3.63
N TRP A 174 16.72 43.48 3.56
CA TRP A 174 15.45 43.60 2.86
C TRP A 174 14.61 44.69 3.52
N ALA A 175 13.92 45.51 2.74
CA ALA A 175 12.98 46.48 3.29
C ALA A 175 11.96 45.74 4.18
N ASP A 176 11.80 46.17 5.43
CA ASP A 176 10.82 45.64 6.40
C ASP A 176 9.34 45.82 5.97
N VAL A 177 9.11 46.16 4.70
CA VAL A 177 7.80 46.18 4.08
C VAL A 177 7.45 44.77 3.64
N TYR A 178 7.31 43.86 4.60
CA TYR A 178 6.30 42.83 4.40
C TYR A 178 4.98 43.59 4.28
N PRO A 179 4.19 43.39 3.20
CA PRO A 179 2.76 43.53 3.39
C PRO A 179 2.48 42.63 4.58
N THR A 180 2.04 43.22 5.69
CA THR A 180 1.45 42.43 6.76
C THR A 180 0.37 41.64 6.08
N TYR A 181 0.70 40.39 5.70
CA TYR A 181 -0.25 39.37 5.37
C TYR A 181 -1.07 39.30 6.64
N THR A 182 -2.16 40.07 6.66
CA THR A 182 -3.17 39.95 7.69
C THR A 182 -3.47 38.46 7.73
N GLU A 183 -3.67 37.91 8.93
CA GLU A 183 -3.88 36.48 9.21
C GLU A 183 -5.04 35.83 8.41
N GLN A 184 -5.64 36.54 7.46
CA GLN A 184 -6.74 36.15 6.59
C GLN A 184 -6.32 35.61 5.21
N SER A 185 -5.03 35.55 4.85
CA SER A 185 -4.67 34.74 3.67
C SER A 185 -4.97 33.27 3.97
N SER A 186 -6.07 32.78 3.41
CA SER A 186 -6.57 31.42 3.59
C SER A 186 -5.44 30.40 3.35
N PRO A 187 -5.21 29.43 4.25
CA PRO A 187 -4.25 28.33 4.07
C PRO A 187 -4.31 27.67 2.68
N ARG A 188 -5.49 27.64 2.06
CA ARG A 188 -5.70 27.14 0.69
C ARG A 188 -4.87 27.84 -0.38
N ARG A 189 -4.54 29.13 -0.23
CA ARG A 189 -3.73 29.87 -1.22
C ARG A 189 -2.29 29.35 -1.20
N VAL A 190 -1.76 29.09 -0.01
CA VAL A 190 -0.39 28.59 0.20
C VAL A 190 -0.20 27.20 -0.41
N GLU A 191 -1.16 26.29 -0.22
CA GLU A 191 -1.13 24.94 -0.79
C GLU A 191 -1.22 24.94 -2.33
N THR A 192 -2.04 25.83 -2.90
CA THR A 192 -2.15 25.95 -4.36
C THR A 192 -0.84 26.47 -4.96
N ASP A 193 -0.20 27.41 -4.29
CA ASP A 193 1.08 27.99 -4.73
C ASP A 193 2.21 26.95 -4.67
N SER A 194 2.25 26.08 -3.66
CA SER A 194 3.30 25.05 -3.54
C SER A 194 3.26 24.01 -4.67
N LEU A 195 2.06 23.57 -5.08
CA LEU A 195 1.90 22.65 -6.22
C LEU A 195 2.39 23.28 -7.53
N ASN A 196 2.01 24.53 -7.78
CA ASN A 196 2.43 25.28 -8.96
C ASN A 196 3.96 25.42 -9.04
N VAL A 197 4.60 25.76 -7.92
CA VAL A 197 6.06 25.88 -7.83
C VAL A 197 6.72 24.52 -8.08
N HIS A 198 6.24 23.46 -7.45
CA HIS A 198 6.80 22.11 -7.61
C HIS A 198 6.67 21.61 -9.06
N GLU A 199 5.51 21.78 -9.70
CA GLU A 199 5.29 21.41 -11.10
C GLU A 199 6.23 22.19 -12.04
N ARG A 200 6.43 23.50 -11.81
CA ARG A 200 7.37 24.32 -12.60
C ARG A 200 8.81 23.86 -12.44
N ILE A 201 9.22 23.47 -11.24
CA ILE A 201 10.55 22.88 -11.00
C ILE A 201 10.73 21.61 -11.81
N LEU A 202 9.76 20.68 -11.76
CA LEU A 202 9.82 19.46 -12.55
C LEU A 202 9.91 19.76 -14.06
N LYS A 203 9.08 20.67 -14.57
CA LYS A 203 9.12 21.13 -15.96
C LYS A 203 10.46 21.75 -16.35
N HIS A 204 11.04 22.60 -15.49
CA HIS A 204 12.35 23.21 -15.70
C HIS A 204 13.47 22.18 -15.75
N LYS A 205 13.37 21.09 -14.97
CA LYS A 205 14.28 19.94 -15.04
C LYS A 205 14.01 19.00 -16.24
N GLY A 206 13.10 19.38 -17.15
CA GLY A 206 12.76 18.61 -18.35
C GLY A 206 11.82 17.43 -18.08
N LEU A 207 11.16 17.39 -16.92
CA LEU A 207 10.25 16.33 -16.53
C LEU A 207 8.80 16.74 -16.78
N LYS A 208 8.02 15.84 -17.37
CA LYS A 208 6.60 16.07 -17.61
C LYS A 208 5.81 15.75 -16.34
N CYS A 209 5.17 16.75 -15.77
CA CYS A 209 4.27 16.57 -14.63
C CYS A 209 3.05 17.46 -14.87
N ARG A 210 1.89 17.03 -14.38
CA ARG A 210 0.65 17.80 -14.39
C ARG A 210 0.05 17.79 -12.99
N GLN A 211 -0.60 18.87 -12.60
CA GLN A 211 -1.42 18.84 -11.38
C GLN A 211 -2.67 18.00 -11.60
N GLN A 212 -3.02 17.18 -10.61
CA GLN A 212 -4.21 16.34 -10.67
C GLN A 212 -5.45 17.19 -10.34
N ILE A 213 -6.19 17.57 -11.38
CA ILE A 213 -7.45 18.30 -11.24
C ILE A 213 -8.64 17.32 -11.14
N HIS A 214 -8.52 16.15 -11.79
CA HIS A 214 -9.49 15.06 -11.80
C HIS A 214 -8.79 13.70 -11.90
N ASP A 215 -9.53 12.62 -11.64
CA ASP A 215 -9.11 11.24 -11.95
C ASP A 215 -8.88 11.12 -13.47
N THR A 216 -7.64 11.38 -13.86
CA THR A 216 -7.19 11.32 -15.24
C THR A 216 -6.42 10.04 -15.47
N ALA A 217 -6.43 9.57 -16.71
CA ALA A 217 -5.67 8.41 -17.12
C ALA A 217 -4.21 8.55 -16.67
N CYS A 218 -3.66 7.50 -16.04
CA CYS A 218 -2.30 7.44 -15.47
C CYS A 218 -1.17 7.43 -16.55
N LEU A 219 -1.28 8.31 -17.55
CA LEU A 219 -0.40 8.43 -18.70
C LEU A 219 0.83 9.29 -18.42
N ASP A 220 0.67 10.31 -17.58
CA ASP A 220 1.72 11.23 -17.15
C ASP A 220 1.89 11.13 -15.63
N TRP A 221 3.02 11.65 -15.13
CA TRP A 221 3.19 11.87 -13.70
C TRP A 221 2.25 12.98 -13.23
N THR A 222 1.57 12.74 -12.11
CA THR A 222 0.65 13.71 -11.53
C THR A 222 1.11 14.17 -10.16
N LEU A 223 0.79 15.41 -9.82
CA LEU A 223 1.06 16.01 -8.52
C LEU A 223 -0.25 16.49 -7.89
N CYS A 224 -0.51 16.11 -6.65
CA CYS A 224 -1.70 16.46 -5.88
C CYS A 224 -1.31 16.91 -4.47
N ASN A 225 -2.24 17.60 -3.81
CA ASN A 225 -2.16 17.79 -2.37
C ASN A 225 -2.66 16.52 -1.66
N ASP A 226 -1.94 16.13 -0.61
CA ASP A 226 -2.29 14.96 0.19
C ASP A 226 -2.71 15.39 1.59
N GLY A 227 -4.00 15.20 1.88
CA GLY A 227 -4.58 15.53 3.19
C GLY A 227 -4.17 14.57 4.32
N SER A 228 -3.65 13.38 4.01
CA SER A 228 -3.09 12.46 5.02
C SER A 228 -1.71 12.93 5.50
N VAL A 229 -0.99 13.72 4.72
CA VAL A 229 0.32 14.24 5.10
C VAL A 229 0.15 15.44 6.01
N CYS A 230 0.25 15.21 7.32
CA CYS A 230 0.21 16.28 8.30
C CYS A 230 1.54 17.04 8.39
N HIS A 231 1.45 18.36 8.63
CA HIS A 231 2.60 19.17 9.04
C HIS A 231 3.14 18.70 10.40
N PRO A 232 4.45 18.79 10.62
CA PRO A 232 5.02 18.58 11.95
C PRO A 232 4.52 19.66 12.92
N SER A 233 3.58 19.33 13.81
CA SER A 233 3.04 20.27 14.82
C SER A 233 4.09 20.70 15.85
N ASP A 234 4.95 19.77 16.24
CA ASP A 234 6.01 19.93 17.26
C ASP A 234 7.38 19.43 16.75
N GLY A 235 7.55 19.40 15.44
CA GLY A 235 8.73 18.80 14.82
C GLY A 235 9.96 19.70 14.85
N PRO A 236 11.11 19.15 14.45
CA PRO A 236 12.34 19.92 14.36
C PRO A 236 12.18 21.06 13.36
N ALA A 237 12.83 22.20 13.64
CA ALA A 237 12.83 23.36 12.75
C ALA A 237 13.25 22.96 11.33
N LEU A 238 12.72 23.66 10.31
CA LEU A 238 12.96 23.35 8.90
C LEU A 238 14.45 23.23 8.52
N PRO A 239 15.39 24.02 9.07
CA PRO A 239 16.82 23.84 8.83
C PRO A 239 17.35 22.44 9.19
N THR A 240 16.72 21.75 10.14
CA THR A 240 17.10 20.38 10.52
C THR A 240 16.57 19.35 9.54
N LEU A 241 15.38 19.59 8.97
CA LEU A 241 14.72 18.71 8.01
C LEU A 241 15.33 18.84 6.60
N LEU A 242 15.87 20.02 6.27
CA LEU A 242 16.51 20.35 5.00
C LEU A 242 17.93 20.89 5.23
N PRO A 243 18.85 20.04 5.73
CA PRO A 243 20.18 20.47 6.12
C PRO A 243 20.95 21.04 4.92
N GLY A 244 21.54 22.23 5.14
CA GLY A 244 22.35 22.93 4.13
C GLY A 244 21.55 23.75 3.12
N LYS A 245 20.21 23.64 3.08
CA LYS A 245 19.34 24.43 2.18
C LYS A 245 18.83 25.71 2.85
N ILE A 246 18.47 25.62 4.13
CA ILE A 246 17.82 26.69 4.90
C ILE A 246 18.78 27.17 5.98
N LYS A 247 19.04 28.48 6.03
CA LYS A 247 19.73 29.10 7.17
C LYS A 247 18.71 29.40 8.27
N GLU A 248 19.14 29.38 9.53
CA GLU A 248 18.25 29.63 10.68
C GLU A 248 17.46 30.95 10.56
N ASN A 249 18.05 31.99 10.00
CA ASN A 249 17.40 33.29 9.80
C ASN A 249 16.53 33.38 8.52
N GLU A 250 16.54 32.34 7.68
CA GLU A 250 15.76 32.27 6.43
C GLU A 250 14.47 31.44 6.61
N GLU A 251 14.28 30.73 7.72
CA GLU A 251 13.14 29.80 7.91
C GLU A 251 11.77 30.44 7.66
N LEU A 252 11.56 31.68 8.11
CA LEU A 252 10.32 32.43 7.90
C LEU A 252 10.04 32.75 6.43
N ASP A 253 11.03 32.66 5.56
CA ASP A 253 10.87 32.87 4.11
C ASP A 253 10.45 31.61 3.38
N TRP A 254 10.40 30.46 4.04
CA TRP A 254 10.04 29.19 3.42
C TRP A 254 8.56 28.88 3.61
N THR A 255 7.97 28.31 2.57
CA THR A 255 6.62 27.77 2.55
C THR A 255 6.68 26.26 2.49
N LEU A 256 5.72 25.60 3.12
CA LEU A 256 5.52 24.16 3.08
C LEU A 256 4.23 23.79 2.35
N GLY A 257 4.27 22.70 1.58
CA GLY A 257 3.12 22.01 1.03
C GLY A 257 3.18 20.51 1.33
N ASN A 258 2.02 19.89 1.41
CA ASN A 258 1.81 18.46 1.61
C ASN A 258 1.45 17.82 0.27
N HIS A 259 2.44 17.18 -0.37
CA HIS A 259 2.30 16.74 -1.76
C HIS A 259 2.30 15.22 -1.87
N GLU A 260 1.56 14.71 -2.84
CA GLU A 260 1.65 13.36 -3.36
C GLU A 260 2.09 13.43 -4.83
N LEU A 261 3.19 12.76 -5.16
CA LEU A 261 3.68 12.62 -6.53
C LEU A 261 3.37 11.20 -7.01
N VAL A 262 2.46 11.08 -7.97
CA VAL A 262 1.98 9.81 -8.52
C VAL A 262 2.62 9.56 -9.87
N SER A 263 3.22 8.38 -10.04
CA SER A 263 3.81 8.01 -11.31
C SER A 263 2.76 7.67 -12.35
N ARG A 264 3.11 7.85 -13.63
CA ARG A 264 2.42 7.14 -14.71
C ARG A 264 2.55 5.62 -14.56
N VAL A 265 1.87 4.87 -15.42
CA VAL A 265 2.08 3.42 -15.54
C VAL A 265 3.51 3.12 -16.00
N LEU A 266 4.23 2.35 -15.19
CA LEU A 266 5.61 1.91 -15.40
C LEU A 266 5.66 0.39 -15.64
N HIS A 267 6.71 -0.09 -16.28
CA HIS A 267 6.86 -1.52 -16.61
C HIS A 267 7.66 -2.24 -15.53
N VAL A 268 7.16 -3.40 -15.09
CA VAL A 268 7.95 -4.32 -14.27
C VAL A 268 8.90 -5.08 -15.21
N PRO A 269 10.23 -5.01 -15.01
CA PRO A 269 11.17 -5.85 -15.74
C PRO A 269 10.83 -7.34 -15.63
N LEU A 270 11.07 -8.12 -16.68
CA LEU A 270 10.88 -9.57 -16.64
C LEU A 270 11.82 -10.22 -15.61
N ILE A 271 11.29 -11.21 -14.89
CA ILE A 271 11.56 -11.59 -13.49
C ILE A 271 12.98 -12.12 -13.21
N CYS A 272 13.78 -12.44 -14.22
CA CYS A 272 15.04 -13.14 -14.00
C CYS A 272 16.26 -12.23 -13.80
N SER A 273 16.05 -10.94 -13.57
CA SER A 273 17.18 -10.02 -13.34
C SER A 273 17.52 -9.95 -11.86
N PRO A 274 18.80 -10.12 -11.48
CA PRO A 274 19.28 -9.72 -10.15
C PRO A 274 18.80 -8.30 -9.80
N PHE A 275 18.71 -7.97 -8.52
CA PHE A 275 18.20 -6.68 -8.08
C PHE A 275 18.98 -5.50 -8.68
N SER A 276 20.28 -5.67 -8.90
CA SER A 276 21.11 -4.68 -9.61
C SER A 276 20.60 -4.38 -11.02
N GLY A 277 20.17 -5.40 -11.76
CA GLY A 277 19.55 -5.23 -13.08
C GLY A 277 18.15 -4.65 -12.99
N PHE A 278 17.36 -5.06 -11.99
CA PHE A 278 16.03 -4.49 -11.73
C PHE A 278 16.11 -2.97 -11.47
N LYS A 279 17.01 -2.55 -10.57
CA LYS A 279 17.26 -1.15 -10.17
C LYS A 279 17.67 -0.25 -11.33
N LEU A 280 18.44 -0.79 -12.28
CA LEU A 280 18.89 -0.08 -13.49
C LEU A 280 17.83 -0.06 -14.60
N GLY A 281 16.67 -0.68 -14.40
CA GLY A 281 15.57 -0.67 -15.35
C GLY A 281 15.05 0.74 -15.61
N ALA A 282 14.66 1.03 -16.86
CA ALA A 282 14.22 2.36 -17.30
C ALA A 282 13.11 2.97 -16.41
N SER A 283 12.19 2.15 -15.90
CA SER A 283 11.12 2.59 -15.00
C SER A 283 11.60 3.06 -13.63
N LEU A 284 12.59 2.39 -13.03
CA LEU A 284 13.16 2.85 -11.75
C LEU A 284 14.09 4.04 -11.95
N GLN A 285 14.85 4.07 -13.04
CA GLN A 285 15.66 5.22 -13.43
C GLN A 285 14.80 6.47 -13.71
N GLU A 286 13.57 6.29 -14.16
CA GLU A 286 12.61 7.39 -14.26
C GLU A 286 12.22 7.91 -12.88
N ILE A 287 11.88 7.03 -11.92
CA ILE A 287 11.57 7.42 -10.54
C ILE A 287 12.76 8.19 -9.92
N GLU A 288 13.99 7.72 -10.11
CA GLU A 288 15.20 8.39 -9.62
C GLU A 288 15.34 9.83 -10.14
N LYS A 289 14.98 10.08 -11.40
CA LYS A 289 15.00 11.44 -11.99
C LYS A 289 14.00 12.37 -11.31
N TYR A 290 12.78 11.90 -11.06
CA TYR A 290 11.76 12.69 -10.36
C TYR A 290 12.17 12.95 -8.92
N LEU A 291 12.64 11.93 -8.19
CA LEU A 291 13.16 12.11 -6.82
C LEU A 291 14.30 13.12 -6.76
N THR A 292 15.27 13.03 -7.68
CA THR A 292 16.41 13.96 -7.74
C THR A 292 15.94 15.41 -7.96
N ALA A 293 14.96 15.61 -8.83
CA ALA A 293 14.40 16.94 -9.10
C ALA A 293 13.60 17.49 -7.91
N THR A 294 12.77 16.65 -7.28
CA THR A 294 11.92 16.99 -6.13
C THR A 294 12.75 17.30 -4.88
N VAL A 295 13.77 16.50 -4.57
CA VAL A 295 14.67 16.72 -3.43
C VAL A 295 15.57 17.95 -3.66
N GLY A 296 16.02 18.17 -4.89
CA GLY A 296 16.91 19.26 -5.27
C GLY A 296 18.32 19.17 -4.66
N GLN A 297 19.20 20.06 -5.08
CA GLN A 297 20.57 20.19 -4.58
C GLN A 297 20.63 21.08 -3.33
N PRO A 298 21.70 21.03 -2.51
CA PRO A 298 21.83 21.89 -1.34
C PRO A 298 21.72 23.40 -1.63
N SER A 299 22.10 23.83 -2.84
CA SER A 299 22.00 25.23 -3.28
C SER A 299 20.61 25.65 -3.75
N ASP A 300 19.75 24.68 -4.06
CA ASP A 300 18.43 24.94 -4.64
C ASP A 300 17.51 25.57 -3.57
N PRO A 301 16.71 26.61 -3.91
CA PRO A 301 15.77 27.26 -3.00
C PRO A 301 14.48 26.45 -2.81
N TRP A 302 14.55 25.12 -2.93
CA TRP A 302 13.49 24.18 -2.61
C TRP A 302 14.08 22.86 -2.09
N GLY A 303 13.23 22.03 -1.51
CA GLY A 303 13.56 20.66 -1.17
C GLY A 303 12.35 19.87 -0.73
N ALA A 304 12.51 18.57 -0.62
CA ALA A 304 11.48 17.68 -0.14
C ALA A 304 12.03 16.76 0.96
N PHE A 305 11.16 16.39 1.89
CA PHE A 305 11.48 15.47 2.97
C PHE A 305 10.23 14.65 3.34
N THR A 306 10.42 13.58 4.09
CA THR A 306 9.31 12.75 4.60
C THR A 306 9.24 12.81 6.11
N ASN A 307 8.05 12.56 6.64
CA ASN A 307 7.80 12.46 8.06
C ASN A 307 6.97 11.17 8.34
N PRO A 308 6.62 10.86 9.60
CA PRO A 308 5.87 9.64 9.91
C PRO A 308 4.46 9.54 9.29
N THR A 309 3.86 10.66 8.86
CA THR A 309 2.53 10.66 8.21
C THR A 309 2.61 10.28 6.74
N CYS A 310 3.75 10.51 6.10
CA CYS A 310 3.99 10.15 4.71
C CYS A 310 3.98 8.62 4.51
N GLY A 311 3.37 8.17 3.43
CA GLY A 311 3.36 6.81 2.88
C GLY A 311 4.13 6.67 1.57
N LEU A 312 4.45 5.42 1.24
CA LEU A 312 4.88 5.01 -0.11
C LEU A 312 3.94 3.91 -0.58
N HIS A 313 3.11 4.20 -1.58
CA HIS A 313 2.20 3.20 -2.14
C HIS A 313 2.73 2.66 -3.46
N VAL A 314 2.49 1.37 -3.69
CA VAL A 314 2.82 0.71 -4.97
C VAL A 314 1.56 0.06 -5.52
N HIS A 315 1.18 0.43 -6.73
CA HIS A 315 0.08 -0.17 -7.48
C HIS A 315 0.64 -1.21 -8.43
N VAL A 316 0.02 -2.38 -8.53
CA VAL A 316 0.38 -3.41 -9.54
C VAL A 316 -0.83 -3.79 -10.36
N ALA A 317 -0.65 -3.88 -11.67
CA ALA A 317 -1.65 -4.34 -12.64
C ALA A 317 -1.01 -5.20 -13.74
N CYS A 318 -1.84 -5.77 -14.61
CA CYS A 318 -1.35 -6.27 -15.89
C CYS A 318 -1.07 -5.09 -16.81
N LYS A 319 -0.14 -5.30 -17.76
CA LYS A 319 0.06 -4.38 -18.86
C LYS A 319 -1.22 -4.30 -19.70
N PRO A 320 -1.72 -3.10 -20.01
CA PRO A 320 -2.87 -2.93 -20.89
C PRO A 320 -2.61 -3.59 -22.26
N GLU A 321 -3.61 -4.29 -22.78
CA GLU A 321 -3.59 -4.90 -24.12
C GLU A 321 -4.46 -4.07 -25.07
N ALA A 322 -3.87 -3.55 -26.15
CA ALA A 322 -4.56 -2.70 -27.14
C ALA A 322 -5.29 -1.48 -26.54
N GLY A 323 -4.80 -0.94 -25.42
CA GLY A 323 -5.40 0.20 -24.73
C GLY A 323 -6.53 -0.17 -23.77
N ASN A 324 -6.92 -1.44 -23.69
CA ASN A 324 -7.86 -1.94 -22.69
C ASN A 324 -7.10 -2.31 -21.43
N ASP A 325 -7.62 -1.87 -20.30
CA ASP A 325 -7.14 -2.30 -19.01
C ASP A 325 -7.46 -3.79 -18.79
N VAL A 326 -6.48 -4.52 -18.27
CA VAL A 326 -6.57 -5.97 -18.08
C VAL A 326 -6.39 -6.24 -16.60
N ALA A 327 -7.47 -6.68 -15.96
CA ALA A 327 -7.45 -7.12 -14.58
C ALA A 327 -6.46 -8.30 -14.36
N LEU A 328 -5.84 -8.36 -13.19
CA LEU A 328 -5.16 -9.56 -12.73
C LEU A 328 -6.15 -10.74 -12.67
N PRO A 329 -5.81 -11.92 -13.23
CA PRO A 329 -6.69 -13.09 -13.17
C PRO A 329 -7.03 -13.50 -11.74
N LEU A 330 -8.29 -13.84 -11.48
CA LEU A 330 -8.78 -14.27 -10.16
C LEU A 330 -7.92 -15.33 -9.46
N PRO A 331 -7.43 -16.40 -10.13
CA PRO A 331 -6.55 -17.37 -9.47
C PRO A 331 -5.27 -16.75 -8.89
N ILE A 332 -4.71 -15.74 -9.56
CA ILE A 332 -3.51 -15.03 -9.10
C ILE A 332 -3.85 -14.17 -7.90
N LEU A 333 -4.98 -13.46 -7.93
CA LEU A 333 -5.45 -12.67 -6.80
C LEU A 333 -5.72 -13.53 -5.57
N GLN A 334 -6.35 -14.69 -5.73
CA GLN A 334 -6.58 -15.63 -4.62
C GLN A 334 -5.27 -16.07 -3.99
N HIS A 335 -4.26 -16.39 -4.80
CA HIS A 335 -2.93 -16.73 -4.31
C HIS A 335 -2.21 -15.53 -3.66
N LEU A 336 -2.37 -14.32 -4.19
CA LEU A 336 -1.82 -13.10 -3.61
C LEU A 336 -2.44 -12.82 -2.24
N CYS A 337 -3.77 -12.88 -2.13
CA CYS A 337 -4.50 -12.73 -0.86
C CYS A 337 -4.03 -13.77 0.16
N TYR A 338 -3.88 -15.02 -0.26
CA TYR A 338 -3.42 -16.07 0.64
C TYR A 338 -1.97 -15.86 1.12
N ILE A 339 -1.08 -15.35 0.26
CA ILE A 339 0.29 -14.98 0.64
C ILE A 339 0.25 -13.83 1.66
N ILE A 340 -0.50 -12.76 1.39
CA ILE A 340 -0.65 -11.63 2.30
C ILE A 340 -1.11 -12.13 3.66
N VAL A 341 -2.20 -12.89 3.72
CA VAL A 341 -2.77 -13.43 4.95
C VAL A 341 -1.78 -14.32 5.71
N GLN A 342 -1.00 -15.12 4.99
CA GLN A 342 -0.05 -16.04 5.60
C GLN A 342 1.18 -15.33 6.18
N PHE A 343 1.58 -14.20 5.60
CA PHE A 343 2.83 -13.52 5.90
C PHE A 343 2.64 -12.08 6.39
N GLU A 344 1.42 -11.62 6.62
CA GLU A 344 1.11 -10.21 6.98
C GLU A 344 1.93 -9.75 8.18
N GLY A 345 2.00 -10.56 9.24
CA GLY A 345 2.81 -10.24 10.42
C GLY A 345 4.30 -10.05 10.10
N ILE A 346 4.87 -10.90 9.23
CA ILE A 346 6.27 -10.79 8.81
C ILE A 346 6.48 -9.55 7.98
N ILE A 347 5.61 -9.30 6.99
CA ILE A 347 5.74 -8.12 6.14
C ILE A 347 5.56 -6.84 6.98
N SER A 348 4.63 -6.84 7.95
CA SER A 348 4.47 -5.75 8.91
C SER A 348 5.72 -5.52 9.77
N SER A 349 6.41 -6.57 10.20
CA SER A 349 7.65 -6.43 10.96
C SER A 349 8.80 -5.80 10.15
N LEU A 350 8.73 -5.78 8.81
CA LEU A 350 9.71 -5.12 7.94
C LEU A 350 9.56 -3.59 7.89
N HIS A 351 8.60 -3.03 8.63
CA HIS A 351 8.25 -1.61 8.60
C HIS A 351 8.28 -0.96 9.99
N PRO A 352 8.42 0.38 10.06
CA PRO A 352 8.35 1.10 11.33
C PRO A 352 7.03 0.82 12.04
N VAL A 353 7.03 0.88 13.37
CA VAL A 353 5.85 0.60 14.20
C VAL A 353 4.63 1.41 13.74
N GLY A 354 4.80 2.69 13.41
CA GLY A 354 3.73 3.58 12.90
C GLY A 354 3.09 3.16 11.56
N ARG A 355 3.65 2.17 10.85
CA ARG A 355 3.08 1.61 9.61
C ARG A 355 2.63 0.15 9.77
N ARG A 356 2.52 -0.33 11.01
CA ARG A 356 1.97 -1.66 11.33
C ARG A 356 0.49 -1.53 11.65
N SER A 357 -0.28 -2.55 11.29
CA SER A 357 -1.68 -2.66 11.69
C SER A 357 -1.76 -2.95 13.20
N GLY A 358 -2.08 -1.95 14.02
CA GLY A 358 -2.24 -2.08 15.48
C GLY A 358 -2.56 -0.75 16.17
N LYS A 359 -3.41 -0.77 17.21
CA LYS A 359 -3.93 0.44 17.90
C LYS A 359 -2.92 1.09 18.86
N SER A 360 -1.79 0.44 19.19
CA SER A 360 -0.75 1.07 20.01
C SER A 360 -0.15 2.32 19.35
N ASN A 361 -0.43 2.54 18.06
CA ASN A 361 -0.18 3.79 17.35
C ASN A 361 -1.38 4.73 17.47
N GLN A 362 -1.69 5.24 18.67
CA GLN A 362 -2.69 6.31 18.86
C GLN A 362 -2.26 7.67 18.24
N GLY A 363 -1.21 7.69 17.42
CA GLY A 363 -0.88 8.85 16.58
C GLY A 363 -1.73 8.88 15.31
N SER A 364 -1.79 10.05 14.67
CA SER A 364 -2.50 10.29 13.40
C SER A 364 -2.15 9.33 12.25
N THR A 365 -1.05 8.57 12.36
CA THR A 365 -0.54 7.70 11.30
C THR A 365 -1.18 6.31 11.25
N GLY A 366 -1.70 5.82 12.37
CA GLY A 366 -2.27 4.46 12.48
C GLY A 366 -3.63 4.30 11.80
N GLU A 367 -4.31 5.40 11.48
CA GLU A 367 -5.66 5.37 10.89
C GLU A 367 -5.66 4.88 9.43
N TYR A 368 -4.53 5.02 8.73
CA TYR A 368 -4.44 4.81 7.28
C TYR A 368 -3.95 3.40 6.88
N ILE A 369 -3.63 2.52 7.84
CA ILE A 369 -3.25 1.12 7.58
C ILE A 369 -3.92 0.17 8.57
N ARG A 370 -4.80 -0.68 8.07
CA ARG A 370 -5.46 -1.76 8.80
C ARG A 370 -5.12 -3.13 8.24
N SER A 371 -5.35 -4.15 9.05
CA SER A 371 -5.05 -5.54 8.71
C SER A 371 -6.01 -6.07 7.64
N ASN A 372 -5.50 -6.86 6.69
CA ASN A 372 -6.35 -7.62 5.78
C ASN A 372 -6.92 -8.89 6.45
N LEU A 373 -6.41 -9.29 7.62
CA LEU A 373 -6.89 -10.47 8.38
C LEU A 373 -8.31 -10.28 8.94
N GLU A 374 -8.77 -9.04 9.08
CA GLU A 374 -10.07 -8.71 9.69
C GLU A 374 -11.25 -9.42 8.99
N GLY A 375 -11.28 -9.50 7.66
CA GLY A 375 -12.34 -10.22 6.93
C GLY A 375 -12.29 -11.75 7.08
N LEU A 376 -11.15 -12.28 7.55
CA LEU A 376 -10.99 -13.71 7.80
C LEU A 376 -11.37 -14.11 9.22
N HIS A 377 -11.23 -13.19 10.18
CA HIS A 377 -11.56 -13.42 11.57
C HIS A 377 -13.06 -13.30 11.83
N LYS A 378 -13.54 -13.96 12.88
CA LYS A 378 -14.90 -13.77 13.42
C LYS A 378 -14.98 -12.60 14.40
N SER A 379 -13.84 -11.94 14.64
CA SER A 379 -13.64 -10.95 15.68
C SER A 379 -12.49 -10.02 15.26
N PRO A 380 -12.50 -8.74 15.68
CA PRO A 380 -11.39 -7.81 15.46
C PRO A 380 -10.10 -8.18 16.19
N HIS A 381 -10.09 -9.25 17.01
CA HIS A 381 -8.88 -9.73 17.67
C HIS A 381 -7.84 -10.21 16.66
N ILE A 382 -6.86 -9.36 16.32
CA ILE A 382 -5.73 -9.70 15.45
C ILE A 382 -4.61 -10.45 16.18
N CYS A 383 -4.51 -10.33 17.51
CA CYS A 383 -3.58 -11.14 18.32
C CYS A 383 -3.98 -12.61 18.39
N LYS A 384 -5.24 -12.92 18.09
CA LYS A 384 -5.66 -14.29 17.89
C LYS A 384 -5.22 -14.66 16.48
N ARG A 385 -4.00 -15.19 16.34
CA ARG A 385 -3.49 -15.79 15.10
C ARG A 385 -4.62 -16.58 14.46
N ILE A 386 -4.90 -16.43 13.15
CA ILE A 386 -5.95 -17.19 12.46
C ILE A 386 -5.85 -18.64 12.94
N PRO A 387 -6.78 -19.12 13.80
CA PRO A 387 -6.55 -20.36 14.53
C PRO A 387 -6.49 -21.56 13.58
N ASN A 388 -6.97 -21.35 12.35
CA ASN A 388 -6.97 -22.34 11.30
C ASN A 388 -6.76 -21.68 9.93
N THR A 389 -5.56 -21.80 9.34
CA THR A 389 -5.29 -21.43 7.95
C THR A 389 -6.28 -22.09 6.98
N GLU A 390 -6.83 -23.25 7.35
CA GLU A 390 -7.89 -23.93 6.59
C GLU A 390 -9.15 -23.07 6.42
N SER A 391 -9.45 -22.16 7.37
CA SER A 391 -10.55 -21.20 7.24
C SER A 391 -10.27 -20.19 6.13
N ALA A 392 -9.05 -19.66 6.08
CA ALA A 392 -8.62 -18.74 5.03
C ALA A 392 -8.61 -19.42 3.66
N GLU A 393 -8.09 -20.65 3.58
CA GLU A 393 -8.12 -21.47 2.35
C GLU A 393 -9.53 -21.64 1.82
N LYS A 394 -10.47 -22.08 2.68
CA LYS A 394 -11.87 -22.30 2.32
C LYS A 394 -12.57 -21.03 1.85
N LYS A 395 -12.30 -19.89 2.50
CA LYS A 395 -12.87 -18.60 2.11
C LYS A 395 -12.28 -18.12 0.78
N ILE A 396 -10.96 -18.01 0.68
CA ILE A 396 -10.27 -17.40 -0.47
C ILE A 396 -10.43 -18.23 -1.74
N PHE A 397 -10.32 -19.56 -1.65
CA PHE A 397 -10.40 -20.46 -2.80
C PHE A 397 -11.80 -21.09 -2.96
N ALA A 398 -12.85 -20.42 -2.48
CA ALA A 398 -14.22 -20.91 -2.62
C ALA A 398 -14.62 -21.10 -4.10
N LYS A 399 -15.45 -22.11 -4.38
CA LYS A 399 -15.85 -22.45 -5.76
C LYS A 399 -16.61 -21.32 -6.45
N ASP A 400 -17.35 -20.53 -5.67
CA ASP A 400 -18.17 -19.39 -6.07
C ASP A 400 -17.49 -18.03 -5.79
N MET A 401 -16.17 -18.04 -5.58
CA MET A 401 -15.39 -16.82 -5.42
C MET A 401 -15.38 -16.01 -6.73
N THR A 402 -15.45 -14.68 -6.60
CA THR A 402 -15.32 -13.71 -7.68
C THR A 402 -14.31 -12.64 -7.28
N GLU A 403 -13.86 -11.81 -8.23
CA GLU A 403 -13.01 -10.64 -7.97
C GLU A 403 -13.61 -9.73 -6.90
N VAL A 404 -14.89 -9.38 -7.05
CA VAL A 404 -15.65 -8.51 -6.13
C VAL A 404 -15.70 -9.09 -4.72
N ARG A 405 -16.09 -10.37 -4.58
CA ARG A 405 -16.18 -11.01 -3.26
C ARG A 405 -14.82 -11.16 -2.59
N LEU A 406 -13.76 -11.38 -3.37
CA LEU A 406 -12.41 -11.44 -2.84
C LEU A 406 -11.94 -10.07 -2.36
N ALA A 407 -12.21 -9.01 -3.13
CA ALA A 407 -11.89 -7.63 -2.73
C ALA A 407 -12.67 -7.21 -1.47
N GLU A 408 -13.97 -7.51 -1.39
CA GLU A 408 -14.79 -7.30 -0.19
C GLU A 408 -14.18 -8.03 1.01
N LEU A 409 -13.85 -9.32 0.85
CA LEU A 409 -13.23 -10.12 1.91
C LEU A 409 -11.94 -9.49 2.44
N MET A 410 -11.10 -8.94 1.55
CA MET A 410 -9.83 -8.33 1.92
C MET A 410 -9.98 -6.89 2.43
N SER A 411 -11.13 -6.25 2.21
CA SER A 411 -11.37 -4.85 2.55
C SER A 411 -12.24 -4.68 3.80
N VAL A 412 -12.70 -5.75 4.44
CA VAL A 412 -13.52 -5.69 5.66
C VAL A 412 -12.78 -4.99 6.80
N SER A 413 -13.38 -3.94 7.36
CA SER A 413 -12.97 -3.31 8.62
C SER A 413 -14.04 -3.42 9.70
N TYR A 414 -13.61 -3.62 10.96
CA TYR A 414 -14.47 -3.43 12.13
C TYR A 414 -14.33 -1.99 12.64
N ARG A 415 -15.42 -1.21 12.61
CA ARG A 415 -15.41 0.15 13.18
C ARG A 415 -15.89 0.18 14.64
N PHE A 416 -16.92 -0.58 14.99
CA PHE A 416 -17.52 -0.56 16.34
C PHE A 416 -17.93 -1.97 16.78
N TRP A 417 -16.95 -2.76 17.20
CA TRP A 417 -17.19 -4.08 17.79
C TRP A 417 -17.72 -3.93 19.24
N PRO A 418 -18.61 -4.82 19.73
CA PRO A 418 -19.23 -5.96 19.05
C PRO A 418 -20.53 -5.65 18.30
N THR A 419 -20.98 -4.40 18.28
CA THR A 419 -22.36 -4.04 17.92
C THR A 419 -22.59 -3.70 16.45
N GLN A 420 -21.56 -3.54 15.61
CA GLN A 420 -21.72 -3.07 14.23
C GLN A 420 -21.38 -4.04 13.09
N SER A 421 -21.92 -3.68 11.92
CA SER A 421 -21.73 -4.28 10.61
C SER A 421 -20.33 -4.01 10.04
N HIS A 422 -19.86 -4.94 9.21
CA HIS A 422 -18.65 -4.80 8.42
C HIS A 422 -18.80 -3.65 7.42
N GLN A 423 -17.79 -2.80 7.31
CA GLN A 423 -17.68 -1.83 6.22
C GLN A 423 -16.46 -2.15 5.37
N SER A 424 -16.59 -1.97 4.06
CA SER A 424 -15.43 -2.00 3.19
C SER A 424 -14.60 -0.74 3.45
N ASP A 425 -13.30 -0.92 3.55
CA ASP A 425 -12.37 0.13 3.89
C ASP A 425 -11.16 0.08 2.96
N ARG A 426 -10.74 1.26 2.48
CA ARG A 426 -9.58 1.40 1.60
C ARG A 426 -8.26 1.38 2.36
N TRP A 427 -8.30 1.69 3.66
CA TRP A 427 -7.14 1.83 4.52
C TRP A 427 -6.62 0.47 4.97
N LYS A 428 -6.25 -0.37 4.00
CA LYS A 428 -5.74 -1.72 4.22
C LYS A 428 -4.28 -1.81 3.84
N PHE A 429 -3.58 -2.74 4.48
CA PHE A 429 -2.22 -3.12 4.13
C PHE A 429 -2.08 -3.35 2.61
N VAL A 430 -2.99 -4.14 2.04
CA VAL A 430 -3.23 -4.24 0.60
C VAL A 430 -4.67 -3.86 0.31
N ASN A 431 -4.87 -2.83 -0.49
CA ASN A 431 -6.18 -2.36 -0.92
C ASN A 431 -6.55 -2.98 -2.28
N PHE A 432 -7.71 -3.64 -2.31
CA PHE A 432 -8.28 -4.27 -3.51
C PHE A 432 -9.46 -3.49 -4.09
N GLN A 433 -9.84 -2.34 -3.51
CA GLN A 433 -11.01 -1.60 -3.97
C GLN A 433 -10.84 -1.04 -5.39
N ARG A 434 -9.67 -0.48 -5.73
CA ARG A 434 -9.40 0.01 -7.10
C ARG A 434 -9.50 -1.13 -8.12
N PHE A 435 -9.11 -2.34 -7.73
CA PHE A 435 -9.17 -3.52 -8.60
C PHE A 435 -10.60 -3.88 -9.05
N VAL A 436 -11.60 -3.64 -8.21
CA VAL A 436 -13.02 -3.97 -8.50
C VAL A 436 -13.87 -2.75 -8.86
N SER A 437 -13.21 -1.63 -9.14
CA SER A 437 -13.89 -0.41 -9.55
C SER A 437 -14.63 -0.62 -10.87
N THR A 438 -15.88 -0.15 -10.92
CA THR A 438 -16.66 -0.08 -12.16
C THR A 438 -16.35 1.16 -12.98
N ASP A 439 -15.53 2.08 -12.48
CA ASP A 439 -15.09 3.24 -13.24
C ASP A 439 -14.06 2.82 -14.28
N VAL A 440 -14.49 2.81 -15.55
CA VAL A 440 -13.67 2.45 -16.71
C VAL A 440 -12.46 3.36 -16.93
N LYS A 441 -12.39 4.51 -16.24
CA LYS A 441 -11.25 5.43 -16.30
C LYS A 441 -10.15 5.08 -15.31
N LEU A 442 -10.48 4.31 -14.27
CA LEU A 442 -9.54 3.95 -13.22
C LEU A 442 -8.88 2.61 -13.52
N PRO A 443 -7.56 2.50 -13.36
CA PRO A 443 -6.87 1.25 -13.60
C PRO A 443 -7.16 0.22 -12.49
N HIS A 444 -7.43 -1.02 -12.90
CA HIS A 444 -7.65 -2.21 -12.07
C HIS A 444 -6.34 -2.66 -11.42
N THR A 445 -5.96 -1.92 -10.39
CA THR A 445 -4.71 -2.12 -9.65
C THR A 445 -4.96 -2.71 -8.27
N VAL A 446 -4.00 -3.51 -7.81
CA VAL A 446 -3.86 -3.87 -6.39
C VAL A 446 -2.85 -2.92 -5.77
N GLU A 447 -3.25 -2.22 -4.71
CA GLU A 447 -2.47 -1.17 -4.07
C GLU A 447 -1.86 -1.67 -2.75
N PHE A 448 -0.55 -1.50 -2.59
CA PHE A 448 0.19 -1.87 -1.39
C PHE A 448 0.59 -0.61 -0.62
N ARG A 449 0.01 -0.44 0.58
CA ARG A 449 0.07 0.83 1.32
C ARG A 449 1.06 0.84 2.48
N GLN A 450 1.62 -0.31 2.84
CA GLN A 450 2.31 -0.45 4.11
C GLN A 450 3.59 0.40 4.25
N HIS A 451 4.32 0.67 3.17
CA HIS A 451 5.65 1.26 3.32
C HIS A 451 5.60 2.70 3.84
N ALA A 452 6.54 3.04 4.73
CA ALA A 452 6.70 4.42 5.20
C ALA A 452 7.17 5.33 4.06
N GLY A 453 6.74 6.58 4.06
CA GLY A 453 7.18 7.58 3.09
C GLY A 453 8.70 7.71 3.12
N THR A 454 9.31 7.68 1.93
CA THR A 454 10.75 7.83 1.75
C THR A 454 11.02 8.52 0.41
N LEU A 455 12.12 9.28 0.35
CA LEU A 455 12.66 9.83 -0.89
C LEU A 455 14.01 9.17 -1.26
N ASP A 456 14.41 8.13 -0.52
CA ASP A 456 15.58 7.33 -0.84
C ASP A 456 15.27 6.35 -1.98
N PHE A 457 15.95 6.55 -3.11
CA PHE A 457 15.74 5.76 -4.32
C PHE A 457 15.96 4.26 -4.09
N ASP A 458 16.99 3.90 -3.31
CA ASP A 458 17.34 2.51 -3.07
C ASP A 458 16.26 1.78 -2.27
N THR A 459 15.68 2.46 -1.28
CA THR A 459 14.56 1.96 -0.49
C THR A 459 13.31 1.77 -1.37
N ILE A 460 12.98 2.75 -2.22
CA ILE A 460 11.85 2.66 -3.16
C ILE A 460 12.04 1.50 -4.13
N ALA A 461 13.23 1.34 -4.70
CA ALA A 461 13.55 0.26 -5.63
C ALA A 461 13.38 -1.12 -4.97
N HIS A 462 13.87 -1.30 -3.74
CA HIS A 462 13.69 -2.55 -3.00
C HIS A 462 12.22 -2.84 -2.70
N TRP A 463 11.43 -1.81 -2.33
CA TRP A 463 10.01 -2.00 -2.06
C TRP A 463 9.22 -2.39 -3.31
N VAL A 464 9.43 -1.68 -4.42
CA VAL A 464 8.83 -2.04 -5.72
C VAL A 464 9.22 -3.46 -6.13
N HIS A 465 10.49 -3.84 -5.96
CA HIS A 465 10.96 -5.20 -6.23
C HIS A 465 10.27 -6.25 -5.36
N PHE A 466 10.07 -5.95 -4.07
CA PHE A 466 9.38 -6.83 -3.13
C PHE A 466 7.92 -7.06 -3.53
N ILE A 467 7.21 -5.98 -3.84
CA ILE A 467 5.81 -6.03 -4.26
C ILE A 467 5.64 -6.77 -5.60
N ALA A 468 6.49 -6.47 -6.59
CA ALA A 468 6.49 -7.20 -7.86
C ALA A 468 6.72 -8.69 -7.62
N SER A 469 7.68 -9.04 -6.76
CA SER A 469 8.00 -10.44 -6.44
C SER A 469 6.86 -11.17 -5.72
N LEU A 470 6.05 -10.48 -4.90
CA LEU A 470 4.85 -11.05 -4.29
C LEU A 470 3.82 -11.46 -5.34
N VAL A 471 3.53 -10.58 -6.30
CA VAL A 471 2.57 -10.85 -7.39
C VAL A 471 3.09 -11.96 -8.29
N ARG A 472 4.40 -12.00 -8.56
CA ARG A 472 5.03 -13.09 -9.31
C ARG A 472 5.01 -14.42 -8.57
N ALA A 473 5.21 -14.41 -7.26
CA ALA A 473 5.05 -15.61 -6.45
C ALA A 473 3.61 -16.12 -6.50
N ALA A 474 2.62 -15.23 -6.42
CA ALA A 474 1.21 -15.58 -6.57
C ALA A 474 0.92 -16.20 -7.96
N GLU A 475 1.46 -15.61 -9.03
CA GLU A 475 1.38 -16.16 -10.39
C GLU A 475 1.98 -17.56 -10.49
N ARG A 476 3.20 -17.76 -9.96
CA ARG A 476 3.86 -19.07 -9.94
C ARG A 476 3.00 -20.10 -9.19
N GLN A 477 2.43 -19.72 -8.04
CA GLN A 477 1.57 -20.63 -7.28
C GLN A 477 0.27 -20.95 -8.06
N ALA A 478 -0.35 -19.97 -8.71
CA ALA A 478 -1.57 -20.19 -9.49
C ALA A 478 -1.35 -21.17 -10.66
N ARG A 479 -0.22 -21.06 -11.36
CA ARG A 479 0.18 -21.94 -12.48
C ARG A 479 0.57 -23.34 -12.05
N ARG A 480 0.96 -23.53 -10.78
CA ARG A 480 1.45 -24.81 -10.28
C ARG A 480 0.33 -25.86 -10.29
N SER A 481 0.47 -26.88 -11.14
CA SER A 481 -0.56 -27.92 -11.32
C SER A 481 -0.73 -28.85 -10.10
N GLN A 482 0.30 -29.02 -9.26
CA GLN A 482 0.25 -29.80 -8.02
C GLN A 482 1.22 -29.24 -6.96
N PRO A 483 0.95 -29.40 -5.63
CA PRO A 483 1.94 -29.08 -4.60
C PRO A 483 3.24 -29.86 -4.89
N ALA A 484 4.42 -29.24 -4.81
CA ALA A 484 5.64 -30.05 -4.87
C ALA A 484 5.58 -31.05 -3.73
N THR A 485 5.58 -32.33 -4.08
CA THR A 485 5.84 -33.39 -3.14
C THR A 485 7.18 -33.09 -2.48
N PRO A 486 7.25 -32.93 -1.15
CA PRO A 486 8.52 -32.77 -0.44
C PRO A 486 9.31 -34.08 -0.59
N GLY A 487 10.25 -34.10 -1.53
CA GLY A 487 11.08 -35.25 -1.86
C GLY A 487 10.59 -36.01 -3.09
N THR A 488 11.53 -36.36 -3.97
CA THR A 488 11.34 -37.40 -4.99
C THR A 488 10.75 -38.64 -4.31
N PRO A 489 9.60 -39.16 -4.74
CA PRO A 489 9.01 -40.37 -4.18
C PRO A 489 10.07 -41.47 -4.23
N LYS A 490 10.50 -41.99 -3.07
CA LYS A 490 11.57 -43.00 -3.02
C LYS A 490 11.14 -44.31 -3.69
N THR A 491 9.82 -44.51 -3.89
CA THR A 491 9.26 -45.68 -4.57
C THR A 491 8.00 -45.33 -5.39
N PRO A 492 7.70 -46.05 -6.49
CA PRO A 492 6.46 -45.87 -7.27
C PRO A 492 5.17 -45.99 -6.45
N ASN A 493 5.14 -46.89 -5.45
CA ASN A 493 4.00 -47.07 -4.55
C ASN A 493 3.74 -45.82 -3.68
N SER A 494 4.79 -45.05 -3.35
CA SER A 494 4.63 -43.79 -2.61
C SER A 494 4.00 -42.69 -3.47
N LEU A 495 4.29 -42.66 -4.77
CA LEU A 495 3.71 -41.72 -5.71
C LEU A 495 2.21 -42.00 -5.95
N ALA A 496 1.85 -43.26 -6.21
CA ALA A 496 0.45 -43.66 -6.41
C ALA A 496 -0.42 -43.33 -5.20
N ARG A 497 0.06 -43.65 -3.98
CA ARG A 497 -0.64 -43.32 -2.73
C ARG A 497 -0.75 -41.81 -2.49
N GLN A 498 0.27 -41.03 -2.85
CA GLN A 498 0.22 -39.57 -2.75
C GLN A 498 -0.75 -38.95 -3.76
N LEU A 499 -0.77 -39.44 -4.99
CA LEU A 499 -1.75 -39.04 -6.00
C LEU A 499 -3.17 -39.36 -5.53
N GLU A 500 -3.39 -40.55 -4.98
CA GLU A 500 -4.69 -40.93 -4.41
C GLU A 500 -5.11 -40.02 -3.24
N ILE A 501 -4.18 -39.69 -2.34
CA ILE A 501 -4.45 -38.75 -1.25
C ILE A 501 -4.79 -37.37 -1.81
N ASN A 502 -4.03 -36.88 -2.80
CA ASN A 502 -4.22 -35.55 -3.38
C ASN A 502 -5.55 -35.45 -4.14
N LEU A 503 -5.95 -36.50 -4.86
CA LEU A 503 -7.24 -36.59 -5.56
C LEU A 503 -8.44 -36.54 -4.60
N LYS A 504 -8.25 -36.87 -3.32
CA LYS A 504 -9.32 -36.84 -2.30
C LYS A 504 -9.40 -35.52 -1.53
N LEU A 505 -8.52 -34.55 -1.80
CA LEU A 505 -8.52 -33.27 -1.09
C LEU A 505 -9.42 -32.26 -1.81
N PRO A 506 -10.31 -31.56 -1.10
CA PRO A 506 -11.08 -30.46 -1.69
C PRO A 506 -10.16 -29.41 -2.32
N PHE A 507 -10.60 -28.83 -3.44
CA PHE A 507 -9.82 -27.84 -4.19
C PHE A 507 -9.20 -26.72 -3.32
N PRO A 508 -9.94 -26.06 -2.39
CA PRO A 508 -9.36 -25.04 -1.52
C PRO A 508 -8.14 -25.51 -0.72
N ARG A 509 -8.23 -26.75 -0.20
CA ARG A 509 -7.17 -27.37 0.59
C ARG A 509 -5.98 -27.78 -0.29
N MET A 510 -6.21 -28.14 -1.55
CA MET A 510 -5.12 -28.37 -2.51
C MET A 510 -4.34 -27.09 -2.78
N GLN A 511 -5.04 -25.96 -2.97
CA GLN A 511 -4.41 -24.67 -3.19
C GLN A 511 -3.63 -24.19 -1.97
N GLY A 512 -4.22 -24.28 -0.77
CA GLY A 512 -3.53 -23.96 0.49
C GLY A 512 -2.28 -24.81 0.75
N LYS A 513 -2.33 -26.10 0.42
CA LYS A 513 -1.17 -27.01 0.57
C LYS A 513 0.01 -26.71 -0.35
N LYS A 514 -0.13 -25.83 -1.36
CA LYS A 514 1.02 -25.36 -2.14
C LYS A 514 2.03 -24.60 -1.28
N TYR A 515 1.56 -24.06 -0.16
CA TYR A 515 2.36 -23.37 0.83
C TYR A 515 2.74 -24.36 1.92
N LYS A 516 4.04 -24.49 2.20
CA LYS A 516 4.54 -25.32 3.31
C LYS A 516 4.14 -24.66 4.64
N ILE A 517 2.95 -24.95 5.16
CA ILE A 517 2.51 -24.41 6.44
C ILE A 517 3.33 -25.06 7.56
N ARG A 518 3.84 -24.22 8.47
CA ARG A 518 4.44 -24.52 9.78
C ARG A 518 5.97 -24.66 9.80
N CYS A 519 6.63 -23.58 10.23
CA CYS A 519 7.91 -23.66 10.92
C CYS A 519 7.71 -23.19 12.37
N ALA A 520 8.55 -23.66 13.29
CA ALA A 520 8.46 -23.28 14.70
C ALA A 520 9.18 -21.96 15.00
N LYS A 521 10.07 -21.51 14.10
CA LYS A 521 10.98 -20.37 14.32
C LYS A 521 10.69 -19.25 13.32
N LEU A 522 10.83 -18.00 13.78
CA LEU A 522 10.63 -16.79 12.96
C LEU A 522 11.62 -16.71 11.79
N ALA A 523 12.89 -17.05 12.01
CA ALA A 523 13.92 -17.07 10.95
C ALA A 523 13.52 -18.00 9.79
N ASP A 524 12.95 -19.17 10.10
CA ASP A 524 12.45 -20.09 9.09
C ASP A 524 11.27 -19.50 8.31
N GLU A 525 10.46 -18.62 8.92
CA GLU A 525 9.35 -17.95 8.24
C GLU A 525 9.85 -16.82 7.30
N PHE A 526 10.91 -16.09 7.68
CA PHE A 526 11.60 -15.15 6.78
C PHE A 526 12.23 -15.86 5.58
N ASP A 527 13.02 -16.91 5.83
CA ASP A 527 13.64 -17.67 4.77
C ASP A 527 12.59 -18.28 3.83
N ARG A 528 11.46 -18.74 4.37
CA ARG A 528 10.35 -19.22 3.57
C ARG A 528 9.71 -18.13 2.72
N LEU A 529 9.50 -16.92 3.27
CA LEU A 529 8.99 -15.80 2.49
C LEU A 529 9.99 -15.44 1.38
N PHE A 530 11.27 -15.30 1.70
CA PHE A 530 12.29 -14.95 0.72
C PHE A 530 12.52 -16.03 -0.34
N ASP A 531 12.43 -17.31 0.03
CA ASP A 531 12.43 -18.43 -0.91
C ASP A 531 11.19 -18.39 -1.80
N LEU A 532 10.01 -18.09 -1.24
CA LEU A 532 8.77 -17.95 -2.02
C LEU A 532 8.89 -16.80 -3.03
N LEU A 533 9.53 -15.71 -2.65
CA LEU A 533 9.76 -14.53 -3.49
C LEU A 533 10.94 -14.69 -4.47
N ASP A 534 11.69 -15.79 -4.39
CA ASP A 534 12.94 -16.03 -5.15
C ASP A 534 13.99 -14.92 -4.94
N PHE A 535 14.09 -14.38 -3.72
CA PHE A 535 15.10 -13.34 -3.42
C PHE A 535 16.52 -13.90 -3.38
N GLU A 536 17.42 -13.19 -4.04
CA GLU A 536 18.86 -13.42 -3.93
C GLU A 536 19.43 -12.92 -2.58
N ARG A 537 20.65 -13.35 -2.28
CA ARG A 537 21.30 -13.12 -0.98
C ARG A 537 21.34 -11.65 -0.56
N GLU A 538 21.65 -10.75 -1.50
CA GLU A 538 21.78 -9.32 -1.18
C GLU A 538 20.41 -8.69 -0.85
N VAL A 539 19.36 -9.07 -1.57
CA VAL A 539 17.99 -8.62 -1.28
C VAL A 539 17.51 -9.17 0.07
N ARG A 540 17.82 -10.42 0.38
CA ARG A 540 17.52 -11.01 1.71
C ARG A 540 18.23 -10.26 2.83
N LYS A 541 19.49 -9.89 2.61
CA LYS A 541 20.30 -9.13 3.57
C LYS A 541 19.70 -7.76 3.81
N TYR A 542 19.28 -7.06 2.75
CA TYR A 542 18.59 -5.78 2.87
C TYR A 542 17.35 -5.89 3.78
N TRP A 543 16.43 -6.82 3.49
CA TRP A 543 15.21 -6.98 4.28
C TRP A 543 15.45 -7.49 5.70
N HIS A 544 16.46 -8.35 5.91
CA HIS A 544 16.89 -8.72 7.27
C HIS A 544 17.39 -7.50 8.05
N ASN A 545 18.21 -6.64 7.44
CA ASN A 545 18.70 -5.45 8.10
C ASN A 545 17.55 -4.50 8.48
N ARG A 546 16.52 -4.38 7.61
CA ARG A 546 15.29 -3.62 7.91
C ARG A 546 14.51 -4.20 9.08
N PHE A 547 14.37 -5.52 9.15
CA PHE A 547 13.77 -6.18 10.32
C PHE A 547 14.56 -5.84 11.60
N VAL A 548 15.88 -5.93 11.55
CA VAL A 548 16.74 -5.62 12.71
C VAL A 548 16.61 -4.16 13.14
N GLU A 549 16.61 -3.24 12.17
CA GLU A 549 16.45 -1.80 12.37
C GLU A 549 15.15 -1.47 13.12
N PHE A 550 14.04 -2.10 12.75
CA PHE A 550 12.72 -1.78 13.32
C PHE A 550 12.30 -2.65 14.50
N ASN A 551 13.01 -3.72 14.79
CA ASN A 551 12.69 -4.63 15.88
C ASN A 551 13.91 -4.91 16.76
N PRO A 552 14.64 -3.88 17.25
CA PRO A 552 15.85 -4.09 18.03
C PRO A 552 15.60 -4.94 19.29
N GLY A 553 14.42 -4.79 19.92
CA GLY A 553 14.02 -5.59 21.09
C GLY A 553 13.74 -7.06 20.78
N GLU A 554 13.26 -7.38 19.57
CA GLU A 554 13.04 -8.77 19.14
C GLU A 554 14.37 -9.43 18.75
N VAL A 555 15.34 -8.67 18.24
CA VAL A 555 16.66 -9.20 17.88
C VAL A 555 17.48 -9.55 19.12
N VAL A 556 17.46 -8.70 20.15
CA VAL A 556 18.22 -8.89 21.39
C VAL A 556 17.73 -10.11 22.19
N SER A 557 16.46 -10.51 22.03
CA SER A 557 15.89 -11.68 22.69
C SER A 557 16.13 -13.00 21.94
N LEU A 558 16.71 -12.96 20.74
CA LEU A 558 17.12 -14.16 20.01
C LEU A 558 18.50 -14.60 20.49
N ASP A 559 18.55 -15.69 21.26
CA ASP A 559 19.82 -16.34 21.56
C ASP A 559 20.47 -16.79 20.23
N PRO A 560 21.74 -16.48 19.95
CA PRO A 560 22.42 -16.87 18.72
C PRO A 560 22.46 -18.40 18.49
N THR A 561 22.16 -19.20 19.52
CA THR A 561 22.03 -20.66 19.44
C THR A 561 20.59 -21.17 19.56
N ASP A 562 19.68 -20.36 20.06
CA ASP A 562 18.25 -20.63 20.24
C ASP A 562 17.40 -19.49 19.65
N TYR A 563 17.24 -19.49 18.32
CA TYR A 563 16.18 -18.74 17.62
C TYR A 563 14.79 -19.35 17.90
N GLY A 564 14.50 -19.67 19.17
CA GLY A 564 13.29 -20.27 19.66
C GLY A 564 12.47 -19.25 20.42
N LEU A 565 11.88 -18.28 19.72
CA LEU A 565 10.67 -17.67 20.26
C LEU A 565 9.62 -18.78 20.38
N THR A 566 9.20 -19.08 21.60
CA THR A 566 7.95 -19.80 21.80
C THR A 566 6.82 -18.96 21.20
N LYS A 567 5.84 -19.68 20.66
CA LYS A 567 4.77 -19.25 19.76
C LYS A 567 3.75 -18.29 20.37
N ASP A 568 4.17 -17.38 21.23
CA ASP A 568 3.35 -16.26 21.65
C ASP A 568 3.14 -15.38 20.41
N SER A 569 1.91 -14.90 20.25
CA SER A 569 1.43 -14.21 19.05
C SER A 569 2.39 -13.09 18.61
N MET A 570 2.64 -12.94 17.29
CA MET A 570 3.41 -11.80 16.74
C MET A 570 2.82 -10.44 17.16
N TYR A 571 1.52 -10.41 17.48
CA TYR A 571 0.91 -9.29 18.17
C TYR A 571 0.74 -9.64 19.63
N LYS A 572 1.32 -8.85 20.52
CA LYS A 572 1.00 -9.01 21.94
C LYS A 572 -0.48 -8.69 22.18
N PRO A 573 -1.15 -9.28 23.18
CA PRO A 573 -2.51 -8.89 23.54
C PRO A 573 -2.66 -7.37 23.70
N GLU A 574 -1.63 -6.71 24.25
CA GLU A 574 -1.58 -5.25 24.39
C GLU A 574 -1.53 -4.48 23.06
N GLU A 575 -1.17 -5.10 21.94
CA GLU A 575 -1.11 -4.47 20.61
C GLU A 575 -2.39 -4.71 19.80
N CYS A 576 -3.28 -5.58 20.30
CA CYS A 576 -4.53 -5.92 19.67
C CYS A 576 -5.62 -4.88 19.99
N PRO A 577 -6.20 -4.22 18.98
CA PRO A 577 -7.28 -3.25 19.18
C PRO A 577 -8.43 -3.77 20.03
N ALA A 578 -8.83 -5.03 19.79
CA ALA A 578 -9.96 -5.65 20.45
C ALA A 578 -9.67 -6.09 21.89
N CYS A 579 -8.44 -6.50 22.22
CA CYS A 579 -8.05 -6.82 23.60
C CYS A 579 -8.04 -5.55 24.45
N GLN A 580 -7.57 -4.45 23.89
CA GLN A 580 -7.56 -3.16 24.57
C GLN A 580 -8.99 -2.66 24.84
N ASP A 581 -9.88 -2.71 23.84
CA ASP A 581 -11.27 -2.30 23.99
C ASP A 581 -11.99 -3.14 25.08
N GLU A 582 -11.80 -4.47 25.08
CA GLU A 582 -12.34 -5.35 26.12
C GLU A 582 -11.79 -5.07 27.52
N THR A 583 -10.53 -4.64 27.63
CA THR A 583 -9.92 -4.27 28.92
C THR A 583 -10.49 -2.95 29.43
N ARG A 584 -10.69 -1.97 28.55
CA ARG A 584 -11.29 -0.67 28.89
C ARG A 584 -12.75 -0.78 29.33
N ASP A 585 -13.51 -1.69 28.73
CA ASP A 585 -14.91 -1.95 29.11
C ASP A 585 -15.03 -2.71 30.45
N ALA A 586 -13.94 -3.35 30.90
CA ALA A 586 -13.89 -4.09 32.16
C ALA A 586 -13.42 -3.25 33.36
N GLU A 587 -12.80 -2.10 33.12
CA GLU A 587 -12.39 -1.09 34.11
C GLU A 587 -13.52 -0.06 34.34
#